data_AF-A0A9Q0QHD5-F1
#
_entry.id   AF-A0A9Q0QHD5-F1
#
_cell.length_a   1.000
_cell.length_b   1.000
_cell.length_c   1.000
_cell.angle_alpha   90.00
_cell.angle_beta   90.00
_cell.angle_gamma   90.00
#
_symmetry.space_group_name_H-M   'P 1'
#
loop_
_entity.id
_entity.type
_entity.pdbx_description
1 polymer ?
#
loop_
_entity_poly.entity_id
_entity_poly.type
_entity_poly.pdbx_seq_one_letter_code
_entity_poly.pdbx_strand_id
1 'polypeptide(L)'
;MPAPCLRLKRHKRPNKSLADGKQKQKKRPRKIAKSDLGEDVAGNSQSLSMFDEDSVEEGNDNESDLQEHRTVGIVNGDGDSESEDIQEVFDTDQEQELDVKAQTVAKAPVSRSSFHSHLEYKLPETEVEDLLKKKWKYQWDVPAFGMPDCKWVGTGECFLEVANINSDCGLKQRLYKHWLDVCRASGSNDFHSSPQRFFFSLCNSYRDILHCNKKPFYRKGLKEDLAIMDAYIMHCLNHIFRTRDLVTKNDSKLGKHWENAKDNLLSGDEFLDHGFTRPKVLILLPFRSIANRAVNRLIQLTPGAYKVNVEHMSRFSDEFGNHDDEDNVNTNELTGSVKNSNSQKSSKPPDHQALFDGNVDDKFMIGIKFTRKSIKLFSDFYSSDLIVASPLALLKKIEESKRDKEKNVDYLSSIEVLIIDHADVIAMQNWAFLTSVLEKLNCIPSKQHGTDIMRIRKWYLDGHARFYRQTIVLGGYANPDINASFNRQCVNYQGKVKLICQYKGVLPKVSGQVRQIYQRFDADSVAEADNARLDYFVQKVFPKIKDSDEIGGVRNLIIYSLPERKEFFPEVVNMLEGADDMTCTVLFSQFDQLQLERIVGTTSARRMITSEKGVFVLC
;
A
#
# COMPACT_ATOMS: atom_id res chain seq x y z
N MET A 1 -7.44 40.06 60.70
CA MET A 1 -6.59 39.89 61.90
C MET A 1 -5.83 38.55 61.77
N PRO A 2 -4.69 38.33 62.45
CA PRO A 2 -3.40 38.92 62.09
C PRO A 2 -2.31 37.87 61.78
N ALA A 3 -1.10 38.35 61.48
CA ALA A 3 0.15 37.59 61.29
C ALA A 3 0.71 37.06 62.66
N PRO A 4 1.89 36.37 62.77
CA PRO A 4 2.94 36.16 61.76
C PRO A 4 3.62 34.76 61.69
N CYS A 5 4.58 34.63 60.77
CA CYS A 5 5.45 33.44 60.60
C CYS A 5 6.90 33.73 61.09
N LEU A 6 7.62 32.71 61.58
CA LEU A 6 8.97 32.82 62.12
C LEU A 6 10.04 32.15 61.24
N ARG A 7 11.19 32.83 61.07
CA ARG A 7 12.37 32.33 60.34
C ARG A 7 13.31 31.54 61.25
N LEU A 8 13.88 30.44 60.74
CA LEU A 8 15.11 29.82 61.25
C LEU A 8 16.32 30.18 60.39
N LYS A 9 17.51 30.29 61.02
CA LYS A 9 18.77 30.74 60.38
C LYS A 9 19.71 29.55 60.15
N ARG A 10 20.36 29.47 58.99
CA ARG A 10 21.55 28.61 58.77
C ARG A 10 22.82 29.31 59.28
N HIS A 11 23.65 28.61 60.03
CA HIS A 11 24.97 29.09 60.47
C HIS A 11 26.08 28.74 59.46
N LYS A 12 27.13 29.57 59.40
CA LYS A 12 28.42 29.30 58.74
C LYS A 12 29.54 29.20 59.77
N ARG A 13 30.58 28.39 59.49
CA ARG A 13 31.97 28.48 60.01
C ARG A 13 32.92 27.65 59.10
N PRO A 14 34.26 27.82 59.15
CA PRO A 14 34.91 28.59 58.08
C PRO A 14 36.15 27.94 57.38
N ASN A 15 36.73 28.71 56.46
CA ASN A 15 37.81 28.40 55.51
C ASN A 15 39.14 27.88 56.10
N LYS A 16 39.93 27.24 55.22
CA LYS A 16 41.39 27.46 55.08
C LYS A 16 41.77 27.59 53.59
N SER A 17 43.00 28.00 53.29
CA SER A 17 43.35 28.73 52.04
C SER A 17 44.78 28.52 51.55
N LEU A 18 45.00 28.63 50.22
CA LEU A 18 46.18 29.07 49.41
C LEU A 18 45.77 28.81 47.92
N ALA A 19 45.89 29.66 46.90
CA ALA A 19 46.97 30.54 46.39
C ALA A 19 48.14 29.75 45.78
N ASP A 20 48.67 30.02 44.57
CA ASP A 20 48.45 31.06 43.52
C ASP A 20 48.42 30.38 42.11
N GLY A 21 48.23 31.03 40.94
CA GLY A 21 48.19 32.47 40.65
C GLY A 21 47.59 32.86 39.27
N LYS A 22 47.96 34.04 38.74
CA LYS A 22 47.25 34.78 37.67
C LYS A 22 47.97 34.65 36.29
N GLN A 23 47.37 34.95 35.12
CA GLN A 23 46.93 36.26 34.57
C GLN A 23 45.89 36.10 33.44
N LYS A 24 44.76 36.85 33.38
CA LYS A 24 44.53 38.22 32.81
C LYS A 24 44.82 38.31 31.29
N GLN A 25 44.02 38.94 30.42
CA GLN A 25 42.79 39.78 30.52
C GLN A 25 41.97 39.61 29.19
N LYS A 26 41.00 40.39 28.64
CA LYS A 26 40.30 41.73 28.71
C LYS A 26 39.00 41.55 27.83
N LYS A 27 37.90 42.34 27.76
CA LYS A 27 37.27 43.52 28.43
C LYS A 27 35.74 43.48 28.11
N ARG A 28 34.97 44.55 28.35
CA ARG A 28 33.53 44.86 28.04
C ARG A 28 33.38 46.42 27.89
N PRO A 29 32.22 47.13 27.64
CA PRO A 29 30.77 46.75 27.76
C PRO A 29 29.72 47.43 26.78
N ARG A 30 28.40 47.26 27.06
CA ARG A 30 27.17 48.09 26.72
C ARG A 30 26.47 47.87 25.35
N LYS A 31 25.13 48.00 25.20
CA LYS A 31 23.94 48.33 26.07
C LYS A 31 22.99 47.09 26.18
N ILE A 32 21.91 46.94 26.99
CA ILE A 32 21.17 47.70 28.05
C ILE A 32 19.83 48.41 27.66
N ALA A 33 18.70 47.65 27.71
CA ALA A 33 17.29 47.98 28.08
C ALA A 33 16.55 46.59 28.24
N LYS A 34 15.74 46.21 29.24
CA LYS A 34 14.54 46.75 29.95
C LYS A 34 13.31 46.92 29.05
N SER A 35 12.09 46.52 29.45
CA SER A 35 11.49 46.47 30.80
C SER A 35 10.84 45.13 31.24
N ASP A 36 10.41 45.08 32.50
CA ASP A 36 9.82 43.95 33.24
C ASP A 36 8.27 44.03 33.35
N LEU A 37 7.61 42.89 33.69
CA LEU A 37 6.28 42.62 34.33
C LEU A 37 5.80 41.22 33.84
N GLY A 38 5.25 40.27 34.60
CA GLY A 38 4.61 40.29 35.94
C GLY A 38 3.09 40.45 35.84
N GLU A 39 2.18 39.71 36.50
CA GLU A 39 2.19 38.55 37.42
C GLU A 39 0.74 37.94 37.38
N ASP A 40 0.36 36.68 37.71
CA ASP A 40 0.97 35.32 37.84
C ASP A 40 -0.20 34.29 38.10
N VAL A 41 0.08 32.99 38.35
CA VAL A 41 -0.78 31.97 39.03
C VAL A 41 -1.89 31.20 38.25
N ALA A 42 -1.77 29.85 38.24
CA ALA A 42 -2.80 28.76 38.17
C ALA A 42 -3.81 28.70 37.00
N GLY A 43 -4.48 27.58 36.71
CA GLY A 43 -4.41 26.20 37.23
C GLY A 43 -5.72 25.41 36.99
N ASN A 44 -5.66 24.08 36.93
CA ASN A 44 -6.74 23.17 36.48
C ASN A 44 -7.20 23.37 35.01
N SER A 45 -8.01 22.52 34.38
CA SER A 45 -7.98 21.05 34.13
C SER A 45 -9.38 20.58 33.71
N GLN A 46 -9.45 19.60 32.81
CA GLN A 46 -10.62 18.75 32.45
C GLN A 46 -11.67 19.24 31.40
N SER A 47 -12.07 18.25 30.58
CA SER A 47 -13.40 17.95 30.00
C SER A 47 -14.19 18.96 29.15
N LEU A 48 -14.24 18.66 27.84
CA LEU A 48 -15.43 18.19 27.09
C LEU A 48 -16.86 18.58 27.57
N SER A 49 -17.51 19.47 26.81
CA SER A 49 -18.93 19.44 26.39
C SER A 49 -19.11 20.49 25.26
N MET A 50 -19.52 20.16 24.04
CA MET A 50 -20.92 20.04 23.58
C MET A 50 -21.87 21.13 24.11
N PHE A 51 -22.17 22.11 23.25
CA PHE A 51 -23.38 22.93 23.05
C PHE A 51 -23.07 23.83 21.81
N ASP A 52 -23.99 24.31 20.97
CA ASP A 52 -25.33 23.84 20.55
C ASP A 52 -25.61 24.48 19.17
N GLU A 53 -26.76 24.18 18.55
CA GLU A 53 -27.33 25.03 17.48
C GLU A 53 -27.69 26.42 18.09
N ASP A 54 -27.77 27.52 17.34
CA ASP A 54 -28.98 27.90 16.57
C ASP A 54 -28.77 29.26 15.84
N SER A 55 -29.84 29.77 15.22
CA SER A 55 -30.09 31.16 14.80
C SER A 55 -29.48 31.65 13.46
N VAL A 56 -30.39 31.70 12.49
CA VAL A 56 -30.34 32.51 11.26
C VAL A 56 -30.50 34.00 11.61
N GLU A 57 -29.79 34.89 10.93
CA GLU A 57 -30.28 36.26 10.67
C GLU A 57 -30.24 36.53 9.16
N GLU A 58 -31.37 37.02 8.61
CA GLU A 58 -31.46 37.51 7.24
C GLU A 58 -31.14 39.01 7.20
N GLY A 59 -30.32 39.43 6.23
CA GLY A 59 -30.04 40.84 5.94
C GLY A 59 -30.25 41.12 4.45
N ASN A 60 -31.48 41.50 4.09
CA ASN A 60 -31.86 41.84 2.72
C ASN A 60 -31.52 43.30 2.39
N ASP A 61 -31.21 43.60 1.12
CA ASP A 61 -31.90 44.64 0.32
C ASP A 61 -31.14 45.06 -0.96
N ASN A 62 -31.92 45.51 -1.95
CA ASN A 62 -31.54 46.35 -3.12
C ASN A 62 -30.79 45.70 -4.30
N GLU A 63 -31.58 44.97 -5.09
CA GLU A 63 -31.92 45.30 -6.50
C GLU A 63 -30.92 46.04 -7.41
N SER A 64 -30.79 45.53 -8.63
CA SER A 64 -31.12 46.35 -9.81
C SER A 64 -31.62 45.44 -10.96
N ASP A 65 -32.86 45.68 -11.39
CA ASP A 65 -33.54 44.93 -12.44
C ASP A 65 -33.10 45.34 -13.86
N LEU A 66 -33.11 44.40 -14.80
CA LEU A 66 -33.51 44.70 -16.19
C LEU A 66 -34.41 43.56 -16.71
N GLN A 67 -35.60 43.95 -17.18
CA GLN A 67 -36.72 43.02 -17.38
C GLN A 67 -36.68 42.24 -18.70
N GLU A 68 -37.27 41.05 -18.59
CA GLU A 68 -37.97 40.23 -19.59
C GLU A 68 -37.95 40.62 -21.08
N HIS A 69 -37.83 39.58 -21.92
CA HIS A 69 -38.96 39.29 -22.81
C HIS A 69 -39.16 37.78 -23.00
N ARG A 70 -40.28 37.24 -22.53
CA ARG A 70 -40.70 35.87 -22.86
C ARG A 70 -41.25 35.81 -24.28
N THR A 71 -40.75 34.88 -25.10
CA THR A 71 -41.47 34.33 -26.26
C THR A 71 -41.28 32.82 -26.29
N VAL A 72 -42.31 32.08 -26.72
CA VAL A 72 -42.32 30.61 -26.69
C VAL A 72 -41.95 30.09 -28.08
N GLY A 73 -40.90 29.27 -28.18
CA GLY A 73 -40.58 28.58 -29.42
C GLY A 73 -39.28 27.78 -29.42
N ILE A 74 -39.41 26.46 -29.56
CA ILE A 74 -38.40 25.50 -30.07
C ILE A 74 -37.13 25.33 -29.22
N VAL A 75 -36.95 24.11 -28.70
CA VAL A 75 -35.69 23.66 -28.09
C VAL A 75 -34.69 23.31 -29.19
N ASN A 76 -33.53 23.96 -29.17
CA ASN A 76 -32.26 23.41 -29.64
C ASN A 76 -31.29 23.49 -28.44
N GLY A 77 -30.56 22.40 -28.18
CA GLY A 77 -29.60 22.34 -27.08
C GLY A 77 -28.19 22.22 -27.64
N ASP A 78 -27.39 23.28 -27.49
CA ASP A 78 -25.95 23.23 -27.73
C ASP A 78 -25.28 22.48 -26.57
N GLY A 79 -25.00 21.20 -26.80
CA GLY A 79 -24.15 20.38 -25.94
C GLY A 79 -22.85 20.08 -26.66
N ASP A 80 -21.73 20.56 -26.10
CA ASP A 80 -20.39 20.27 -26.60
C ASP A 80 -20.15 18.76 -26.62
N SER A 81 -20.24 18.18 -27.81
CA SER A 81 -19.86 16.80 -28.10
C SER A 81 -18.62 16.81 -28.98
N GLU A 82 -17.45 16.86 -28.33
CA GLU A 82 -16.16 16.61 -28.97
C GLU A 82 -16.11 15.15 -29.48
N SER A 83 -16.71 14.96 -30.64
CA SER A 83 -16.67 13.76 -31.44
C SER A 83 -15.32 13.70 -32.15
N GLU A 84 -14.31 13.15 -31.47
CA GLU A 84 -13.04 12.74 -32.08
C GLU A 84 -13.26 11.54 -33.03
N ASP A 85 -14.01 11.76 -34.11
CA ASP A 85 -14.13 10.85 -35.25
C ASP A 85 -12.78 10.80 -35.99
N ILE A 86 -11.87 9.96 -35.50
CA ILE A 86 -10.60 9.68 -36.19
C ILE A 86 -10.54 8.20 -36.58
N GLN A 87 -10.85 7.95 -37.86
CA GLN A 87 -10.73 6.66 -38.55
C GLN A 87 -9.25 6.25 -38.73
N GLU A 88 -8.48 6.16 -37.63
CA GLU A 88 -7.07 5.78 -37.67
C GLU A 88 -6.89 4.26 -37.76
N VAL A 89 -6.50 3.78 -38.95
CA VAL A 89 -6.01 2.41 -39.18
C VAL A 89 -4.91 2.03 -38.17
N PHE A 90 -5.02 0.83 -37.58
CA PHE A 90 -3.98 0.28 -36.72
C PHE A 90 -2.90 -0.45 -37.53
N ASP A 91 -1.64 -0.03 -37.38
CA ASP A 91 -0.50 -0.93 -37.53
C ASP A 91 -0.59 -2.01 -36.44
N THR A 92 -1.24 -3.12 -36.80
CA THR A 92 -1.38 -4.29 -35.94
C THR A 92 -0.06 -5.06 -35.96
N ASP A 93 0.51 -5.35 -34.79
CA ASP A 93 1.45 -6.46 -34.67
C ASP A 93 0.67 -7.73 -35.03
N GLN A 94 0.82 -8.23 -36.27
CA GLN A 94 0.05 -9.36 -36.77
C GLN A 94 0.54 -10.68 -36.15
N GLU A 95 0.01 -11.03 -34.98
CA GLU A 95 -0.22 -12.42 -34.64
C GLU A 95 -1.28 -12.96 -35.62
N GLN A 96 -0.81 -13.57 -36.73
CA GLN A 96 -1.67 -14.09 -37.81
C GLN A 96 -2.42 -15.36 -37.41
N GLU A 97 -3.45 -15.20 -36.58
CA GLU A 97 -4.51 -16.19 -36.42
C GLU A 97 -5.43 -16.16 -37.65
N LEU A 98 -5.03 -16.89 -38.70
CA LEU A 98 -5.87 -17.14 -39.86
C LEU A 98 -6.99 -18.13 -39.51
N ASP A 99 -8.18 -17.61 -39.17
CA ASP A 99 -9.40 -18.42 -39.05
C ASP A 99 -9.82 -18.93 -40.44
N VAL A 100 -9.59 -20.22 -40.69
CA VAL A 100 -9.99 -20.89 -41.94
C VAL A 100 -10.87 -22.08 -41.58
N LYS A 101 -12.18 -21.92 -41.79
CA LYS A 101 -13.17 -23.00 -41.71
C LYS A 101 -13.00 -23.98 -42.88
N ALA A 102 -12.02 -24.89 -42.74
CA ALA A 102 -11.81 -26.04 -43.61
C ALA A 102 -11.51 -27.31 -42.78
N GLN A 103 -11.85 -28.48 -43.31
CA GLN A 103 -11.92 -29.71 -42.53
C GLN A 103 -10.55 -30.39 -42.28
N THR A 104 -10.44 -31.01 -41.10
CA THR A 104 -9.62 -32.21 -40.82
C THR A 104 -8.14 -32.26 -41.25
N VAL A 105 -7.26 -31.63 -40.46
CA VAL A 105 -6.02 -32.28 -39.95
C VAL A 105 -5.75 -31.72 -38.54
N ALA A 106 -5.36 -32.58 -37.58
CA ALA A 106 -5.02 -32.14 -36.23
C ALA A 106 -3.69 -31.36 -36.20
N LYS A 107 -3.73 -30.06 -35.91
CA LYS A 107 -2.58 -29.28 -35.45
C LYS A 107 -2.55 -29.23 -33.93
N ALA A 108 -1.34 -29.17 -33.36
CA ALA A 108 -1.15 -28.97 -31.93
C ALA A 108 -1.76 -27.63 -31.46
N PRO A 109 -2.29 -27.53 -30.23
CA PRO A 109 -2.94 -26.32 -29.74
C PRO A 109 -1.95 -25.15 -29.64
N VAL A 110 -2.32 -24.01 -30.21
CA VAL A 110 -1.60 -22.74 -30.03
C VAL A 110 -1.68 -22.36 -28.55
N SER A 111 -0.54 -21.96 -27.97
CA SER A 111 -0.43 -21.68 -26.53
C SER A 111 -1.19 -20.39 -26.15
N ARG A 112 -2.48 -20.53 -25.81
CA ARG A 112 -3.34 -19.45 -25.34
C ARG A 112 -2.72 -18.76 -24.12
N SER A 113 -2.60 -17.43 -24.19
CA SER A 113 -2.02 -16.62 -23.10
C SER A 113 -2.85 -16.71 -21.81
N SER A 114 -2.17 -16.66 -20.66
CA SER A 114 -2.76 -16.52 -19.31
C SER A 114 -3.93 -15.54 -19.23
N PHE A 115 -3.79 -14.35 -19.83
CA PHE A 115 -4.82 -13.31 -19.90
C PHE A 115 -6.17 -13.81 -20.46
N HIS A 116 -6.16 -14.39 -21.67
CA HIS A 116 -7.36 -14.92 -22.32
C HIS A 116 -7.92 -16.12 -21.55
N SER A 117 -7.05 -17.04 -21.12
CA SER A 117 -7.45 -18.19 -20.29
C SER A 117 -8.04 -17.78 -18.94
N HIS A 118 -7.70 -16.60 -18.41
CA HIS A 118 -8.25 -16.08 -17.16
C HIS A 118 -9.62 -15.41 -17.33
N LEU A 119 -9.80 -14.57 -18.36
CA LEU A 119 -11.00 -13.75 -18.55
C LEU A 119 -12.12 -14.43 -19.36
N GLU A 120 -11.81 -15.50 -20.09
CA GLU A 120 -12.78 -16.33 -20.83
C GLU A 120 -13.25 -17.57 -20.05
N TYR A 121 -12.65 -17.89 -18.89
CA TYR A 121 -13.14 -18.95 -18.02
C TYR A 121 -14.57 -18.63 -17.59
N LYS A 122 -15.48 -19.62 -17.68
CA LYS A 122 -16.88 -19.50 -17.26
C LYS A 122 -17.07 -20.26 -15.96
N LEU A 123 -16.93 -19.56 -14.82
CA LEU A 123 -17.23 -20.10 -13.49
C LEU A 123 -18.63 -20.72 -13.43
N PRO A 124 -18.77 -22.02 -13.11
CA PRO A 124 -20.06 -22.62 -12.76
C PRO A 124 -20.58 -22.08 -11.42
N GLU A 125 -21.91 -22.03 -11.27
CA GLU A 125 -22.57 -21.60 -10.02
C GLU A 125 -22.13 -22.42 -8.80
N THR A 126 -21.88 -23.72 -8.99
CA THR A 126 -21.35 -24.62 -7.95
C THR A 126 -19.94 -24.22 -7.49
N GLU A 127 -19.07 -23.77 -8.38
CA GLU A 127 -17.74 -23.26 -8.02
C GLU A 127 -17.82 -21.92 -7.28
N VAL A 128 -18.81 -21.08 -7.61
CA VAL A 128 -19.06 -19.81 -6.89
C VAL A 128 -19.51 -20.07 -5.45
N GLU A 129 -20.46 -20.99 -5.24
CA GLU A 129 -20.88 -21.40 -3.89
C GLU A 129 -19.72 -22.00 -3.09
N ASP A 130 -18.88 -22.83 -3.72
CA ASP A 130 -17.68 -23.39 -3.11
C ASP A 130 -16.65 -22.32 -2.76
N LEU A 131 -16.41 -21.33 -3.63
CA LEU A 131 -15.47 -20.22 -3.41
C LEU A 131 -15.86 -19.38 -2.19
N LEU A 132 -17.14 -19.11 -1.99
CA LEU A 132 -17.67 -18.40 -0.81
C LEU A 132 -17.46 -19.18 0.50
N LYS A 133 -17.43 -20.52 0.44
CA LYS A 133 -17.31 -21.42 1.60
C LYS A 133 -15.87 -21.97 1.77
N LYS A 134 -14.94 -21.63 0.87
CA LYS A 134 -13.66 -22.34 0.66
C LYS A 134 -12.66 -22.14 1.79
N LYS A 135 -12.38 -23.21 2.54
CA LYS A 135 -11.15 -23.30 3.36
C LYS A 135 -9.98 -23.68 2.45
N TRP A 136 -9.25 -22.66 2.00
CA TRP A 136 -8.11 -22.78 1.08
C TRP A 136 -7.02 -23.74 1.60
N LYS A 137 -6.81 -24.84 0.88
CA LYS A 137 -5.72 -25.80 1.13
C LYS A 137 -4.56 -25.50 0.18
N TYR A 138 -3.39 -25.20 0.75
CA TYR A 138 -2.14 -25.06 0.01
C TYR A 138 -1.59 -26.47 -0.25
N GLN A 139 -1.29 -26.79 -1.51
CA GLN A 139 -1.00 -28.13 -2.01
C GLN A 139 0.47 -28.35 -2.39
N TRP A 140 1.20 -27.28 -2.68
CA TRP A 140 2.61 -27.30 -3.02
C TRP A 140 3.39 -26.20 -2.27
N ASP A 141 4.69 -26.39 -2.15
CA ASP A 141 5.61 -25.33 -1.76
C ASP A 141 6.96 -25.39 -2.50
N VAL A 142 7.50 -24.21 -2.80
CA VAL A 142 8.70 -24.00 -3.61
C VAL A 142 9.62 -22.99 -2.89
N PRO A 143 10.94 -23.23 -2.78
CA PRO A 143 11.87 -22.27 -2.18
C PRO A 143 11.79 -20.88 -2.82
N ALA A 144 11.84 -19.82 -2.02
CA ALA A 144 11.71 -18.46 -2.53
C ALA A 144 13.04 -17.94 -3.08
N PHE A 145 13.06 -17.54 -4.36
CA PHE A 145 14.27 -17.03 -5.01
C PHE A 145 14.85 -15.83 -4.26
N GLY A 146 16.15 -15.87 -3.95
CA GLY A 146 16.85 -14.83 -3.18
C GLY A 146 16.49 -14.76 -1.68
N MET A 147 15.67 -15.67 -1.15
CA MET A 147 15.16 -15.63 0.22
C MET A 147 15.31 -17.01 0.90
N PRO A 148 16.50 -17.35 1.44
CA PRO A 148 16.84 -18.72 1.84
C PRO A 148 16.02 -19.27 3.02
N ASP A 149 15.51 -18.41 3.90
CA ASP A 149 14.65 -18.80 5.03
C ASP A 149 13.15 -18.80 4.66
N CYS A 150 12.79 -18.65 3.38
CA CYS A 150 11.40 -18.51 2.93
C CYS A 150 11.02 -19.47 1.79
N LYS A 151 9.73 -19.77 1.70
CA LYS A 151 9.13 -20.58 0.63
C LYS A 151 7.76 -20.04 0.20
N TRP A 152 7.48 -20.08 -1.08
CA TRP A 152 6.15 -19.83 -1.64
C TRP A 152 5.29 -21.07 -1.44
N VAL A 153 4.06 -20.90 -0.97
CA VAL A 153 3.07 -21.98 -0.87
C VAL A 153 1.83 -21.59 -1.66
N GLY A 154 1.24 -22.52 -2.41
CA GLY A 154 0.11 -22.21 -3.30
C GLY A 154 -0.95 -23.31 -3.35
N THR A 155 -2.12 -22.94 -3.87
CA THR A 155 -3.31 -23.81 -4.00
C THR A 155 -3.45 -24.35 -5.43
N GLY A 156 -4.10 -25.49 -5.65
CA GLY A 156 -4.20 -26.07 -7.00
C GLY A 156 -2.83 -26.54 -7.53
N GLU A 157 -2.68 -26.67 -8.84
CA GLU A 157 -1.43 -27.13 -9.47
C GLU A 157 -0.27 -26.14 -9.30
N CYS A 158 0.97 -26.65 -9.31
CA CYS A 158 2.20 -25.85 -9.22
C CYS A 158 2.60 -25.34 -10.61
N PHE A 159 2.50 -24.03 -10.83
CA PHE A 159 2.85 -23.39 -12.11
C PHE A 159 4.31 -22.89 -12.16
N LEU A 160 5.03 -22.93 -11.04
CA LEU A 160 6.41 -22.46 -10.93
C LEU A 160 7.42 -23.44 -11.51
N GLU A 161 7.16 -24.74 -11.38
CA GLU A 161 7.98 -25.82 -11.97
C GLU A 161 7.87 -25.89 -13.50
N VAL A 162 6.78 -25.37 -14.07
CA VAL A 162 6.47 -25.36 -15.50
C VAL A 162 6.94 -24.06 -16.19
N ALA A 163 7.72 -23.22 -15.50
CA ALA A 163 8.18 -21.92 -15.99
C ALA A 163 9.27 -22.05 -17.07
N ASN A 164 8.88 -22.41 -18.29
CA ASN A 164 9.76 -22.60 -19.43
C ASN A 164 10.60 -21.34 -19.73
N ILE A 165 11.92 -21.49 -19.57
CA ILE A 165 12.91 -20.42 -19.44
C ILE A 165 12.98 -19.51 -20.68
N ASN A 166 12.63 -20.03 -21.86
CA ASN A 166 12.84 -19.38 -23.17
C ASN A 166 11.55 -18.81 -23.82
N SER A 167 10.50 -18.54 -23.03
CA SER A 167 9.24 -17.97 -23.54
C SER A 167 9.13 -16.45 -23.31
N ASP A 168 8.32 -15.75 -24.13
CA ASP A 168 7.93 -14.33 -23.96
C ASP A 168 7.10 -14.06 -22.68
N CYS A 169 7.12 -14.98 -21.70
CA CYS A 169 6.64 -14.83 -20.33
C CYS A 169 5.12 -14.64 -20.14
N GLY A 170 4.35 -14.49 -21.23
CA GLY A 170 2.95 -14.02 -21.22
C GLY A 170 2.81 -12.50 -21.47
N LEU A 171 3.93 -11.78 -21.60
CA LEU A 171 3.96 -10.37 -21.96
C LEU A 171 3.58 -10.16 -23.43
N LYS A 172 3.08 -8.97 -23.78
CA LYS A 172 3.13 -8.49 -25.17
C LYS A 172 4.60 -8.33 -25.59
N GLN A 173 4.96 -8.73 -26.81
CA GLN A 173 6.37 -8.73 -27.21
C GLN A 173 7.05 -7.35 -27.17
N ARG A 174 6.33 -6.25 -27.47
CA ARG A 174 6.84 -4.88 -27.31
C ARG A 174 7.17 -4.53 -25.84
N LEU A 175 6.35 -5.00 -24.89
CA LEU A 175 6.62 -4.83 -23.45
C LEU A 175 7.85 -5.65 -23.01
N TYR A 176 7.94 -6.91 -23.44
CA TYR A 176 9.04 -7.79 -23.09
C TYR A 176 10.40 -7.25 -23.60
N LYS A 177 10.47 -6.84 -24.87
CA LYS A 177 11.66 -6.21 -25.48
C LYS A 177 12.09 -4.97 -24.70
N HIS A 178 11.17 -4.03 -24.45
CA HIS A 178 11.48 -2.81 -23.69
C HIS A 178 11.96 -3.10 -22.26
N TRP A 179 11.35 -4.07 -21.57
CA TRP A 179 11.76 -4.43 -20.21
C TRP A 179 13.16 -5.06 -20.16
N LEU A 180 13.49 -5.94 -21.12
CA LEU A 180 14.85 -6.46 -21.28
C LEU A 180 15.87 -5.33 -21.43
N ASP A 181 15.58 -4.32 -22.24
CA ASP A 181 16.49 -3.20 -22.50
C ASP A 181 16.64 -2.27 -21.29
N VAL A 182 15.56 -2.00 -20.54
CA VAL A 182 15.63 -1.30 -19.24
C VAL A 182 16.50 -2.08 -18.24
N CYS A 183 16.41 -3.42 -18.22
CA CYS A 183 17.20 -4.26 -17.32
C CYS A 183 18.68 -4.34 -17.72
N ARG A 184 18.98 -4.39 -19.03
CA ARG A 184 20.36 -4.28 -19.57
C ARG A 184 20.99 -2.93 -19.21
N ALA A 185 20.26 -1.83 -19.41
CA ALA A 185 20.70 -0.49 -19.03
C ALA A 185 20.93 -0.35 -17.50
N SER A 186 20.21 -1.14 -16.69
CA SER A 186 20.39 -1.22 -15.23
C SER A 186 21.54 -2.16 -14.79
N GLY A 187 22.32 -2.72 -15.73
CA GLY A 187 23.45 -3.60 -15.47
C GLY A 187 23.08 -5.05 -15.10
N SER A 188 21.86 -5.50 -15.41
CA SER A 188 21.42 -6.88 -15.15
C SER A 188 21.66 -7.78 -16.35
N ASN A 189 22.69 -8.61 -16.30
CA ASN A 189 23.08 -9.50 -17.41
C ASN A 189 22.23 -10.78 -17.51
N ASP A 190 21.68 -11.28 -16.39
CA ASP A 190 20.73 -12.40 -16.41
C ASP A 190 19.34 -11.91 -15.98
N PHE A 191 18.49 -11.66 -16.98
CA PHE A 191 17.08 -11.34 -16.75
C PHE A 191 16.24 -12.59 -16.43
N HIS A 192 16.62 -13.76 -16.95
CA HIS A 192 15.79 -14.96 -16.88
C HIS A 192 15.84 -15.61 -15.49
N SER A 193 16.98 -15.52 -14.79
CA SER A 193 17.13 -15.89 -13.39
C SER A 193 16.77 -14.78 -12.39
N SER A 194 16.21 -13.64 -12.83
CA SER A 194 16.08 -12.46 -11.96
C SER A 194 14.89 -12.53 -10.98
N PRO A 195 14.98 -11.90 -9.77
CA PRO A 195 13.86 -11.90 -8.80
C PRO A 195 12.57 -11.29 -9.36
N GLN A 196 12.70 -10.22 -10.15
CA GLN A 196 11.61 -9.57 -10.87
C GLN A 196 10.95 -10.50 -11.91
N ARG A 197 11.73 -11.30 -12.65
CA ARG A 197 11.20 -12.28 -13.61
C ARG A 197 10.45 -13.39 -12.89
N PHE A 198 10.96 -13.86 -11.75
CA PHE A 198 10.28 -14.84 -10.90
C PHE A 198 8.97 -14.26 -10.35
N PHE A 199 8.98 -13.05 -9.78
CA PHE A 199 7.77 -12.43 -9.25
C PHE A 199 6.73 -12.16 -10.33
N PHE A 200 7.15 -11.79 -11.55
CA PHE A 200 6.24 -11.66 -12.69
C PHE A 200 5.56 -12.98 -13.07
N SER A 201 6.21 -14.15 -12.92
CA SER A 201 5.53 -15.45 -13.10
C SER A 201 4.38 -15.63 -12.09
N LEU A 202 4.54 -15.15 -10.85
CA LEU A 202 3.44 -15.15 -9.87
C LEU A 202 2.31 -14.24 -10.34
N CYS A 203 2.61 -12.97 -10.70
CA CYS A 203 1.60 -12.02 -11.19
C CYS A 203 0.82 -12.58 -12.39
N ASN A 204 1.53 -13.07 -13.41
CA ASN A 204 0.95 -13.60 -14.64
C ASN A 204 0.11 -14.89 -14.46
N SER A 205 0.13 -15.52 -13.28
CA SER A 205 -0.77 -16.64 -12.94
C SER A 205 -2.20 -16.22 -12.58
N TYR A 206 -2.47 -14.90 -12.45
CA TYR A 206 -3.75 -14.31 -12.02
C TYR A 206 -4.27 -14.71 -10.63
N ARG A 207 -3.52 -15.51 -9.87
CA ARG A 207 -3.80 -15.92 -8.49
C ARG A 207 -3.59 -14.76 -7.52
N ASP A 208 -4.34 -14.74 -6.41
CA ASP A 208 -4.12 -13.80 -5.31
C ASP A 208 -2.75 -14.04 -4.66
N ILE A 209 -1.97 -12.99 -4.41
CA ILE A 209 -0.59 -13.07 -3.90
C ILE A 209 -0.45 -12.35 -2.56
N LEU A 210 0.23 -12.99 -1.60
CA LEU A 210 0.65 -12.37 -0.34
C LEU A 210 2.17 -12.45 -0.16
N HIS A 211 2.86 -11.31 -0.28
CA HIS A 211 4.32 -11.19 -0.12
C HIS A 211 4.69 -10.37 1.14
N CYS A 212 4.59 -11.01 2.31
CA CYS A 212 4.93 -10.41 3.61
C CYS A 212 6.42 -10.54 4.00
N ASN A 213 7.32 -10.16 3.09
CA ASN A 213 8.77 -10.08 3.33
C ASN A 213 9.48 -9.21 2.26
N LYS A 214 8.76 -8.31 1.57
CA LYS A 214 9.37 -7.39 0.59
C LYS A 214 10.35 -6.49 1.34
N LYS A 215 11.65 -6.50 1.04
CA LYS A 215 12.59 -5.54 1.65
C LYS A 215 12.36 -4.15 1.04
N PRO A 216 11.80 -3.18 1.79
CA PRO A 216 11.48 -1.89 1.21
C PRO A 216 12.73 -1.02 1.04
N PHE A 217 12.65 -0.02 0.16
CA PHE A 217 13.75 0.92 -0.09
C PHE A 217 14.32 1.57 1.18
N TYR A 218 13.46 2.02 2.10
CA TYR A 218 13.87 2.67 3.37
C TYR A 218 14.68 1.76 4.30
N ARG A 219 14.70 0.44 4.05
CA ARG A 219 15.54 -0.54 4.76
C ARG A 219 16.75 -1.00 3.94
N LYS A 220 17.25 -0.14 3.06
CA LYS A 220 18.32 -0.41 2.08
C LYS A 220 17.96 -1.50 1.06
N GLY A 221 16.68 -1.85 0.92
CA GLY A 221 16.17 -2.88 0.02
C GLY A 221 16.02 -2.45 -1.44
N LEU A 222 16.56 -1.29 -1.85
CA LEU A 222 16.21 -0.58 -3.10
C LEU A 222 16.18 -1.47 -4.35
N LYS A 223 17.15 -2.37 -4.54
CA LYS A 223 17.17 -3.28 -5.71
C LYS A 223 16.06 -4.33 -5.71
N GLU A 224 15.65 -4.79 -4.53
CA GLU A 224 14.58 -5.80 -4.34
C GLU A 224 13.20 -5.14 -4.38
N ASP A 225 13.07 -3.99 -3.74
CA ASP A 225 11.90 -3.11 -3.81
C ASP A 225 11.56 -2.75 -5.26
N LEU A 226 12.58 -2.32 -6.03
CA LEU A 226 12.45 -2.01 -7.45
C LEU A 226 12.17 -3.25 -8.30
N ALA A 227 12.82 -4.39 -8.04
CA ALA A 227 12.57 -5.64 -8.78
C ALA A 227 11.11 -6.13 -8.64
N ILE A 228 10.54 -6.01 -7.44
CA ILE A 228 9.13 -6.37 -7.20
C ILE A 228 8.19 -5.32 -7.80
N MET A 229 8.55 -4.04 -7.72
CA MET A 229 7.80 -2.93 -8.34
C MET A 229 7.73 -3.07 -9.86
N ASP A 230 8.87 -3.32 -10.52
CA ASP A 230 8.94 -3.59 -11.96
C ASP A 230 8.01 -4.73 -12.37
N ALA A 231 8.05 -5.83 -11.63
CA ALA A 231 7.27 -7.02 -11.94
C ALA A 231 5.75 -6.77 -11.85
N TYR A 232 5.24 -6.10 -10.81
CA TYR A 232 3.80 -5.80 -10.75
C TYR A 232 3.38 -4.70 -11.74
N ILE A 233 4.22 -3.68 -11.97
CA ILE A 233 3.94 -2.64 -12.97
C ILE A 233 3.87 -3.23 -14.38
N MET A 234 4.80 -4.11 -14.75
CA MET A 234 4.80 -4.79 -16.03
C MET A 234 3.58 -5.71 -16.21
N HIS A 235 3.09 -6.33 -15.14
CA HIS A 235 1.83 -7.07 -15.16
C HIS A 235 0.63 -6.15 -15.39
N CYS A 236 0.56 -5.02 -14.68
CA CYS A 236 -0.49 -4.03 -14.88
C CYS A 236 -0.51 -3.48 -16.31
N LEU A 237 0.64 -3.12 -16.87
CA LEU A 237 0.79 -2.66 -18.26
C LEU A 237 0.40 -3.75 -19.27
N ASN A 238 0.82 -5.01 -19.05
CA ASN A 238 0.47 -6.14 -19.92
C ASN A 238 -1.05 -6.39 -19.94
N HIS A 239 -1.68 -6.37 -18.76
CA HIS A 239 -3.12 -6.54 -18.62
C HIS A 239 -3.90 -5.39 -19.29
N ILE A 240 -3.55 -4.13 -18.99
CA ILE A 240 -4.19 -2.95 -19.61
C ILE A 240 -4.07 -2.99 -21.14
N PHE A 241 -2.87 -3.21 -21.68
CA PHE A 241 -2.67 -3.21 -23.13
C PHE A 241 -3.36 -4.39 -23.81
N ARG A 242 -3.42 -5.58 -23.20
CA ARG A 242 -4.17 -6.72 -23.75
C ARG A 242 -5.69 -6.49 -23.74
N THR A 243 -6.25 -5.90 -22.69
CA THR A 243 -7.68 -5.52 -22.67
C THR A 243 -8.00 -4.49 -23.76
N ARG A 244 -7.12 -3.51 -23.97
CA ARG A 244 -7.26 -2.51 -25.05
C ARG A 244 -7.15 -3.13 -26.44
N ASP A 245 -6.21 -4.07 -26.65
CA ASP A 245 -6.09 -4.80 -27.92
C ASP A 245 -7.36 -5.61 -28.22
N LEU A 246 -7.94 -6.27 -27.22
CA LEU A 246 -9.14 -7.10 -27.37
C LEU A 246 -10.35 -6.26 -27.77
N VAL A 247 -10.61 -5.16 -27.04
CA VAL A 247 -11.68 -4.20 -27.36
C VAL A 247 -11.49 -3.65 -28.79
N THR A 248 -10.28 -3.19 -29.12
CA THR A 248 -9.91 -2.72 -30.47
C THR A 248 -10.16 -3.76 -31.56
N LYS A 249 -9.77 -5.02 -31.34
CA LYS A 249 -9.93 -6.15 -32.28
C LYS A 249 -11.41 -6.46 -32.50
N ASN A 250 -12.24 -6.27 -31.48
CA ASN A 250 -13.68 -6.47 -31.54
C ASN A 250 -14.42 -5.28 -32.18
N ASP A 251 -14.07 -4.04 -31.85
CA ASP A 251 -14.57 -2.84 -32.54
C ASP A 251 -14.32 -2.93 -34.05
N SER A 252 -13.09 -3.32 -34.42
CA SER A 252 -12.65 -3.51 -35.80
C SER A 252 -13.33 -4.66 -36.53
N LYS A 253 -13.86 -5.66 -35.81
CA LYS A 253 -14.72 -6.71 -36.35
C LYS A 253 -16.14 -6.19 -36.52
N LEU A 254 -16.71 -5.60 -35.47
CA LEU A 254 -18.08 -5.11 -35.42
C LEU A 254 -18.36 -4.10 -36.53
N GLY A 255 -17.47 -3.12 -36.76
CA GLY A 255 -17.57 -2.19 -37.89
C GLY A 255 -17.66 -2.91 -39.24
N LYS A 256 -16.75 -3.86 -39.49
CA LYS A 256 -16.75 -4.68 -40.72
C LYS A 256 -18.00 -5.58 -40.83
N HIS A 257 -18.56 -6.04 -39.72
CA HIS A 257 -19.82 -6.80 -39.75
C HIS A 257 -21.01 -5.89 -40.08
N TRP A 258 -21.08 -4.66 -39.55
CA TRP A 258 -22.11 -3.69 -39.94
C TRP A 258 -21.99 -3.24 -41.41
N GLU A 259 -20.77 -3.17 -41.96
CA GLU A 259 -20.55 -2.93 -43.40
C GLU A 259 -21.02 -4.09 -44.31
N ASN A 260 -21.04 -5.34 -43.81
CA ASN A 260 -21.23 -6.54 -44.64
C ASN A 260 -22.53 -7.34 -44.37
N ALA A 261 -23.17 -7.18 -43.21
CA ALA A 261 -24.28 -8.04 -42.77
C ALA A 261 -25.64 -7.33 -42.80
N LYS A 262 -26.38 -7.50 -43.90
CA LYS A 262 -27.83 -7.23 -43.93
C LYS A 262 -28.69 -8.37 -43.39
N ASP A 263 -28.08 -9.54 -43.21
CA ASP A 263 -28.67 -10.74 -42.61
C ASP A 263 -27.68 -11.42 -41.66
N ASN A 264 -27.98 -11.38 -40.36
CA ASN A 264 -27.89 -12.46 -39.37
C ASN A 264 -27.99 -11.84 -37.97
N LEU A 265 -28.90 -12.34 -37.13
CA LEU A 265 -29.04 -11.90 -35.75
C LEU A 265 -27.84 -12.39 -34.93
N LEU A 266 -26.98 -11.49 -34.47
CA LEU A 266 -25.79 -11.82 -33.69
C LEU A 266 -26.15 -12.63 -32.44
N SER A 267 -25.41 -13.72 -32.21
CA SER A 267 -25.44 -14.42 -30.92
C SER A 267 -24.68 -13.58 -29.90
N GLY A 268 -25.39 -12.97 -28.93
CA GLY A 268 -24.87 -11.98 -27.99
C GLY A 268 -23.75 -12.41 -27.03
N ASP A 269 -23.17 -13.59 -27.21
CA ASP A 269 -21.97 -14.06 -26.49
C ASP A 269 -20.65 -13.72 -27.22
N GLU A 270 -20.69 -13.30 -28.49
CA GLU A 270 -19.50 -13.26 -29.36
C GLU A 270 -18.54 -12.08 -29.09
N PHE A 271 -19.01 -10.98 -28.49
CA PHE A 271 -18.24 -9.75 -28.25
C PHE A 271 -18.22 -9.30 -26.78
N LEU A 272 -18.25 -10.26 -25.86
CA LEU A 272 -18.22 -10.01 -24.41
C LEU A 272 -16.81 -9.63 -23.91
N ASP A 273 -16.40 -8.39 -24.13
CA ASP A 273 -15.07 -7.87 -23.77
C ASP A 273 -15.07 -6.85 -22.62
N HIS A 274 -16.16 -6.09 -22.45
CA HIS A 274 -16.28 -4.98 -21.51
C HIS A 274 -16.55 -5.40 -20.06
N GLY A 275 -16.28 -4.45 -19.15
CA GLY A 275 -16.89 -4.40 -17.82
C GLY A 275 -17.73 -3.13 -17.69
N PHE A 276 -18.42 -2.97 -16.57
CA PHE A 276 -19.28 -1.80 -16.29
C PHE A 276 -18.62 -0.43 -16.48
N THR A 277 -17.30 -0.33 -16.25
CA THR A 277 -16.49 0.88 -16.34
C THR A 277 -15.10 0.55 -16.88
N ARG A 278 -14.36 1.58 -17.35
CA ARG A 278 -13.06 1.39 -18.01
C ARG A 278 -11.88 1.03 -17.09
N PRO A 279 -11.77 1.51 -15.82
CA PRO A 279 -10.64 1.15 -14.96
C PRO A 279 -10.54 -0.35 -14.72
N LYS A 280 -9.39 -0.93 -15.08
CA LYS A 280 -9.11 -2.35 -14.87
C LYS A 280 -8.07 -2.59 -13.78
N VAL A 281 -7.26 -1.59 -13.46
CA VAL A 281 -6.19 -1.69 -12.46
C VAL A 281 -6.36 -0.63 -11.37
N LEU A 282 -6.19 -1.05 -10.11
CA LEU A 282 -6.07 -0.17 -8.95
C LEU A 282 -4.77 -0.47 -8.20
N ILE A 283 -3.99 0.57 -7.91
CA ILE A 283 -2.77 0.48 -7.08
C ILE A 283 -2.98 1.32 -5.83
N LEU A 284 -2.91 0.69 -4.65
CA LEU A 284 -3.07 1.32 -3.35
C LEU A 284 -1.72 1.47 -2.64
N LEU A 285 -1.40 2.71 -2.24
CA LEU A 285 -0.11 3.12 -1.66
C LEU A 285 -0.34 4.05 -0.45
N PRO A 286 0.58 4.09 0.53
CA PRO A 286 0.40 4.85 1.77
C PRO A 286 0.59 6.38 1.64
N PHE A 287 1.55 6.84 0.83
CA PHE A 287 2.00 8.24 0.78
C PHE A 287 2.23 8.73 -0.66
N ARG A 288 2.12 10.05 -0.90
CA ARG A 288 2.44 10.66 -2.19
C ARG A 288 3.86 10.38 -2.68
N SER A 289 4.88 10.38 -1.83
CA SER A 289 6.27 10.10 -2.24
C SER A 289 6.46 8.68 -2.78
N ILE A 290 5.71 7.71 -2.25
CA ILE A 290 5.69 6.32 -2.74
C ILE A 290 4.88 6.22 -4.05
N ALA A 291 3.78 6.97 -4.17
CA ALA A 291 3.03 7.08 -5.43
C ALA A 291 3.83 7.77 -6.56
N ASN A 292 4.60 8.80 -6.23
CA ASN A 292 5.52 9.50 -7.13
C ASN A 292 6.50 8.51 -7.78
N ARG A 293 7.14 7.67 -6.97
CA ARG A 293 8.05 6.62 -7.41
C ARG A 293 7.37 5.57 -8.29
N ALA A 294 6.20 5.07 -7.88
CA ALA A 294 5.47 4.05 -8.62
C ALA A 294 5.00 4.56 -10.00
N VAL A 295 4.48 5.78 -10.09
CA VAL A 295 4.04 6.41 -11.35
C VAL A 295 5.23 6.74 -12.24
N ASN A 296 6.32 7.31 -11.71
CA ASN A 296 7.55 7.53 -12.48
C ASN A 296 8.12 6.21 -13.03
N ARG A 297 8.12 5.13 -12.23
CA ARG A 297 8.60 3.83 -12.70
C ARG A 297 7.68 3.21 -13.76
N LEU A 298 6.37 3.42 -13.67
CA LEU A 298 5.40 3.06 -14.72
C LEU A 298 5.62 3.85 -16.02
N ILE A 299 5.94 5.14 -15.94
CA ILE A 299 6.30 5.94 -17.11
C ILE A 299 7.63 5.44 -17.71
N GLN A 300 8.62 5.04 -16.90
CA GLN A 300 9.88 4.45 -17.38
C GLN A 300 9.65 3.09 -18.07
N LEU A 301 8.86 2.19 -17.48
CA LEU A 301 8.59 0.83 -17.98
C LEU A 301 7.61 0.78 -19.15
N THR A 302 6.83 1.84 -19.39
CA THR A 302 6.01 1.94 -20.60
C THR A 302 6.93 2.07 -21.84
N PRO A 303 6.76 1.27 -22.91
CA PRO A 303 7.56 1.36 -24.13
C PRO A 303 7.41 2.70 -24.85
N GLY A 304 8.50 3.23 -25.42
CA GLY A 304 8.56 4.57 -26.05
C GLY A 304 7.44 4.87 -27.05
N ALA A 305 7.03 3.89 -27.84
CA ALA A 305 5.93 4.01 -28.82
C ALA A 305 4.57 4.43 -28.20
N TYR A 306 4.35 4.13 -26.91
CA TYR A 306 3.11 4.45 -26.19
C TYR A 306 3.26 5.69 -25.28
N LYS A 307 4.43 6.35 -25.25
CA LYS A 307 4.74 7.49 -24.37
C LYS A 307 5.53 8.62 -25.04
N VAL A 308 5.19 8.91 -26.29
CA VAL A 308 5.72 10.06 -27.06
C VAL A 308 5.47 11.39 -26.31
N ASN A 309 4.38 11.47 -25.54
CA ASN A 309 4.11 12.56 -24.61
C ASN A 309 3.59 12.03 -23.25
N VAL A 310 3.79 12.80 -22.18
CA VAL A 310 3.17 12.58 -20.86
C VAL A 310 2.44 13.86 -20.45
N GLU A 311 1.12 13.86 -20.57
CA GLU A 311 0.29 15.04 -20.28
C GLU A 311 0.15 15.25 -18.77
N HIS A 312 0.14 16.52 -18.36
CA HIS A 312 0.07 16.96 -16.95
C HIS A 312 1.25 16.50 -16.05
N MET A 313 2.41 16.20 -16.66
CA MET A 313 3.62 15.80 -15.92
C MET A 313 4.17 16.91 -14.99
N SER A 314 4.05 18.19 -15.37
CA SER A 314 4.42 19.31 -14.47
C SER A 314 3.58 19.27 -13.20
N ARG A 315 2.25 19.35 -13.32
CA ARG A 315 1.29 19.21 -12.22
C ARG A 315 1.57 17.96 -11.37
N PHE A 316 2.00 16.85 -11.97
CA PHE A 316 2.37 15.65 -11.23
C PHE A 316 3.62 15.85 -10.37
N SER A 317 4.67 16.46 -10.93
CA SER A 317 5.86 16.88 -10.19
C SER A 317 5.51 17.90 -9.09
N ASP A 318 4.62 18.85 -9.36
CA ASP A 318 4.20 19.86 -8.38
C ASP A 318 3.39 19.22 -7.22
N GLU A 319 2.49 18.28 -7.51
CA GLU A 319 1.60 17.66 -6.51
C GLU A 319 2.20 16.46 -5.77
N PHE A 320 3.20 15.76 -6.33
CA PHE A 320 3.76 14.51 -5.78
C PHE A 320 5.29 14.53 -5.62
N GLY A 321 5.97 15.54 -6.15
CA GLY A 321 7.41 15.76 -6.02
C GLY A 321 7.86 16.10 -4.61
N ASN A 322 9.12 16.50 -4.50
CA ASN A 322 9.70 17.04 -3.28
C ASN A 322 9.83 18.56 -3.44
N HIS A 323 9.23 19.34 -2.55
CA HIS A 323 9.30 20.81 -2.65
C HIS A 323 10.69 21.37 -2.26
N ASP A 324 11.51 20.56 -1.59
CA ASP A 324 12.85 20.95 -1.12
C ASP A 324 13.94 20.90 -2.22
N ASP A 325 13.61 20.41 -3.42
CA ASP A 325 14.57 20.20 -4.52
C ASP A 325 14.84 21.45 -5.40
N GLU A 326 13.98 22.48 -5.36
CA GLU A 326 14.18 23.69 -6.20
C GLU A 326 15.47 24.46 -5.86
N ASP A 327 15.91 24.44 -4.60
CA ASP A 327 17.19 25.01 -4.16
C ASP A 327 18.40 24.10 -4.47
N ASN A 328 18.19 22.87 -4.96
CA ASN A 328 19.24 21.85 -5.16
C ASN A 328 19.35 21.31 -6.59
N VAL A 329 18.99 22.11 -7.60
CA VAL A 329 19.11 21.77 -9.02
C VAL A 329 20.58 21.53 -9.43
N ASN A 330 21.07 20.29 -9.28
CA ASN A 330 21.98 19.60 -10.20
C ASN A 330 22.29 18.14 -9.83
N THR A 331 22.41 17.28 -10.86
CA THR A 331 22.99 15.92 -10.89
C THR A 331 22.11 14.72 -10.46
N ASN A 332 21.83 13.86 -11.45
CA ASN A 332 21.18 12.54 -11.39
C ASN A 332 21.43 11.66 -10.14
N GLU A 333 20.34 11.27 -9.46
CA GLU A 333 20.36 10.31 -8.34
C GLU A 333 20.42 8.81 -8.75
N LEU A 334 21.29 8.47 -9.71
CA LEU A 334 21.53 7.07 -10.10
C LEU A 334 22.98 6.59 -9.88
N THR A 335 23.86 7.48 -9.41
CA THR A 335 25.23 7.15 -9.00
C THR A 335 25.46 7.60 -7.57
N GLY A 336 25.63 6.65 -6.65
CA GLY A 336 25.71 6.89 -5.20
C GLY A 336 27.00 7.57 -4.73
N SER A 337 27.21 8.84 -5.11
CA SER A 337 28.25 9.72 -4.57
C SER A 337 27.69 10.58 -3.45
N VAL A 338 28.29 10.50 -2.26
CA VAL A 338 27.84 11.23 -1.08
C VAL A 338 28.07 12.74 -1.27
N LYS A 339 26.99 13.51 -1.45
CA LYS A 339 27.01 14.97 -1.31
C LYS A 339 26.92 15.32 0.18
N ASN A 340 27.94 15.98 0.71
CA ASN A 340 27.94 16.50 2.07
C ASN A 340 27.12 17.80 2.15
N SER A 341 25.83 17.71 2.46
CA SER A 341 25.08 18.85 3.01
C SER A 341 25.21 18.88 4.53
N ASN A 342 25.46 20.06 5.11
CA ASN A 342 25.52 20.25 6.56
C ASN A 342 24.10 20.37 7.16
N SER A 343 23.24 19.39 6.89
CA SER A 343 21.99 19.25 7.64
C SER A 343 22.33 18.96 9.11
N GLN A 344 21.56 19.55 10.03
CA GLN A 344 21.62 19.14 11.43
C GLN A 344 21.29 17.65 11.48
N LYS A 345 22.16 16.81 12.05
CA LYS A 345 21.96 15.35 12.10
C LYS A 345 20.61 15.05 12.73
N SER A 346 19.65 14.66 11.89
CA SER A 346 18.31 14.29 12.33
C SER A 346 18.41 13.18 13.35
N SER A 347 17.81 13.37 14.52
CA SER A 347 17.82 12.40 15.62
C SER A 347 17.00 11.14 15.32
N LYS A 348 16.26 11.14 14.21
CA LYS A 348 15.41 10.03 13.76
C LYS A 348 16.25 8.93 13.11
N PRO A 349 15.90 7.63 13.26
CA PRO A 349 16.59 6.53 12.58
C PRO A 349 16.64 6.68 11.05
N PRO A 350 17.68 6.16 10.36
CA PRO A 350 17.81 6.30 8.90
C PRO A 350 16.65 5.71 8.08
N ASP A 351 15.94 4.70 8.60
CA ASP A 351 14.77 4.13 7.92
C ASP A 351 13.49 4.97 8.14
N HIS A 352 13.38 5.71 9.27
CA HIS A 352 12.40 6.78 9.38
C HIS A 352 12.75 7.89 8.38
N GLN A 353 14.01 8.34 8.33
CA GLN A 353 14.41 9.41 7.41
C GLN A 353 14.01 9.06 5.98
N ALA A 354 14.37 7.87 5.49
CA ALA A 354 14.05 7.43 4.13
C ALA A 354 12.55 7.08 3.89
N LEU A 355 11.77 6.70 4.90
CA LEU A 355 10.32 6.43 4.72
C LEU A 355 9.50 7.72 4.65
N PHE A 356 9.87 8.72 5.44
CA PHE A 356 9.21 10.02 5.52
C PHE A 356 9.97 11.11 4.75
N ASP A 357 10.67 10.68 3.69
CA ASP A 357 11.28 11.53 2.68
C ASP A 357 10.28 11.80 1.55
N GLY A 358 10.37 12.98 0.93
CA GLY A 358 9.39 13.48 -0.02
C GLY A 358 8.03 13.85 0.61
N ASN A 359 7.04 14.09 -0.25
CA ASN A 359 5.67 14.43 0.16
C ASN A 359 4.97 13.24 0.87
N VAL A 360 4.70 13.38 2.16
CA VAL A 360 4.08 12.34 3.02
C VAL A 360 2.55 12.44 3.14
N ASP A 361 1.87 13.25 2.33
CA ASP A 361 0.40 13.30 2.31
C ASP A 361 -0.19 11.93 1.95
N ASP A 362 -1.21 11.52 2.71
CA ASP A 362 -1.94 10.25 2.55
C ASP A 362 -3.36 10.46 1.99
N LYS A 363 -3.69 11.66 1.50
CA LYS A 363 -4.98 12.00 0.88
C LYS A 363 -4.84 12.31 -0.63
N PHE A 364 -4.31 11.35 -1.40
CA PHE A 364 -4.17 11.46 -2.86
C PHE A 364 -4.96 10.41 -3.64
N MET A 365 -5.35 10.74 -4.88
CA MET A 365 -5.89 9.82 -5.88
C MET A 365 -5.66 10.39 -7.29
N ILE A 366 -5.20 9.58 -8.24
CA ILE A 366 -4.88 9.99 -9.61
C ILE A 366 -5.37 8.93 -10.63
N GLY A 367 -6.10 9.40 -11.65
CA GLY A 367 -6.49 8.60 -12.81
C GLY A 367 -5.44 8.68 -13.92
N ILE A 368 -5.11 7.54 -14.52
CA ILE A 368 -4.12 7.41 -15.59
C ILE A 368 -4.80 6.77 -16.81
N LYS A 369 -4.84 7.52 -17.91
CA LYS A 369 -5.35 7.10 -19.23
C LYS A 369 -4.15 6.87 -20.15
N PHE A 370 -4.09 5.70 -20.79
CA PHE A 370 -3.19 5.46 -21.92
C PHE A 370 -3.92 5.79 -23.23
N THR A 371 -3.24 6.47 -24.15
CA THR A 371 -3.72 6.68 -25.53
C THR A 371 -2.92 5.80 -26.49
N ARG A 372 -2.93 6.08 -27.80
CA ARG A 372 -2.07 5.39 -28.77
C ARG A 372 -0.59 5.79 -28.63
N LYS A 373 -0.31 7.03 -28.20
CA LYS A 373 1.03 7.65 -28.20
C LYS A 373 1.35 8.47 -26.93
N SER A 374 0.39 8.70 -26.03
CA SER A 374 0.58 9.48 -24.79
C SER A 374 0.08 8.75 -23.54
N ILE A 375 0.62 9.17 -22.39
CA ILE A 375 0.08 8.86 -21.06
C ILE A 375 -0.54 10.15 -20.53
N LYS A 376 -1.83 10.15 -20.16
CA LYS A 376 -2.51 11.30 -19.55
C LYS A 376 -2.73 11.10 -18.06
N LEU A 377 -1.93 11.80 -17.26
CA LEU A 377 -2.06 11.87 -15.82
C LEU A 377 -3.25 12.78 -15.44
N PHE A 378 -3.83 12.57 -14.26
CA PHE A 378 -5.04 13.27 -13.80
C PHE A 378 -6.24 13.20 -14.77
N SER A 379 -6.35 12.08 -15.50
CA SER A 379 -7.57 11.79 -16.26
C SER A 379 -8.75 11.53 -15.31
N ASP A 380 -9.98 11.81 -15.76
CA ASP A 380 -11.18 11.41 -15.02
C ASP A 380 -11.18 9.89 -14.75
N PHE A 381 -11.74 9.49 -13.61
CA PHE A 381 -11.70 8.11 -13.13
C PHE A 381 -12.49 7.15 -14.02
N TYR A 382 -13.62 7.55 -14.60
CA TYR A 382 -14.37 6.73 -15.57
C TYR A 382 -13.65 6.63 -16.91
N SER A 383 -12.87 7.66 -17.28
CA SER A 383 -12.07 7.71 -18.51
C SER A 383 -10.70 7.01 -18.42
N SER A 384 -10.27 6.59 -17.23
CA SER A 384 -8.93 6.04 -16.95
C SER A 384 -8.85 4.53 -17.19
N ASP A 385 -7.65 4.00 -17.47
CA ASP A 385 -7.40 2.55 -17.52
C ASP A 385 -6.85 2.03 -16.16
N LEU A 386 -6.13 2.90 -15.45
CA LEU A 386 -5.48 2.66 -14.16
C LEU A 386 -5.84 3.79 -13.18
N ILE A 387 -6.07 3.44 -11.91
CA ILE A 387 -6.15 4.39 -10.80
C ILE A 387 -5.02 4.10 -9.80
N VAL A 388 -4.33 5.13 -9.33
CA VAL A 388 -3.37 5.05 -8.20
C VAL A 388 -3.91 5.90 -7.06
N ALA A 389 -4.03 5.33 -5.85
CA ALA A 389 -4.75 5.97 -4.76
C ALA A 389 -4.19 5.65 -3.37
N SER A 390 -4.54 6.50 -2.42
CA SER A 390 -4.50 6.20 -0.99
C SER A 390 -5.80 5.52 -0.53
N PRO A 391 -5.76 4.61 0.46
CA PRO A 391 -6.97 4.08 1.09
C PRO A 391 -7.86 5.19 1.70
N LEU A 392 -7.25 6.24 2.25
CA LEU A 392 -7.96 7.37 2.88
C LEU A 392 -8.72 8.24 1.87
N ALA A 393 -8.14 8.55 0.70
CA ALA A 393 -8.86 9.30 -0.33
C ALA A 393 -10.04 8.50 -0.91
N LEU A 394 -9.86 7.19 -1.13
CA LEU A 394 -10.94 6.32 -1.58
C LEU A 394 -12.04 6.17 -0.53
N LEU A 395 -11.71 6.01 0.76
CA LEU A 395 -12.71 5.99 1.82
C LEU A 395 -13.53 7.29 1.83
N LYS A 396 -12.87 8.45 1.76
CA LYS A 396 -13.55 9.75 1.69
C LYS A 396 -14.51 9.84 0.49
N LYS A 397 -14.11 9.33 -0.68
CA LYS A 397 -15.01 9.24 -1.85
C LYS A 397 -16.17 8.26 -1.67
N ILE A 398 -15.94 7.12 -1.00
CA ILE A 398 -17.01 6.17 -0.64
C ILE A 398 -17.99 6.81 0.36
N GLU A 399 -17.51 7.58 1.32
CA GLU A 399 -18.35 8.31 2.28
C GLU A 399 -19.12 9.47 1.65
N GLU A 400 -18.50 10.24 0.76
CA GLU A 400 -19.19 11.22 -0.09
C GLU A 400 -20.32 10.54 -0.87
N SER A 401 -20.07 9.38 -1.50
CA SER A 401 -21.07 8.64 -2.28
C SER A 401 -22.27 8.10 -1.48
N LYS A 402 -22.13 7.97 -0.15
CA LYS A 402 -23.23 7.59 0.76
C LYS A 402 -24.15 8.77 1.07
N ARG A 403 -23.62 10.00 1.02
CA ARG A 403 -24.37 11.26 1.24
C ARG A 403 -24.97 11.79 -0.05
N ASP A 404 -24.25 11.62 -1.16
CA ASP A 404 -24.53 12.18 -2.46
C ASP A 404 -24.46 11.09 -3.55
N LYS A 405 -25.61 10.78 -4.15
CA LYS A 405 -25.76 9.76 -5.21
C LYS A 405 -25.18 10.18 -6.56
N GLU A 406 -24.83 11.45 -6.74
CA GLU A 406 -24.13 11.92 -7.95
C GLU A 406 -22.65 11.61 -7.84
N LYS A 407 -22.04 11.83 -6.66
CA LYS A 407 -20.64 11.50 -6.33
C LYS A 407 -20.39 10.00 -6.11
N ASN A 408 -21.03 9.17 -6.93
CA ASN A 408 -20.90 7.72 -6.95
C ASN A 408 -19.47 7.25 -7.30
N VAL A 409 -19.07 6.10 -6.75
CA VAL A 409 -17.73 5.48 -6.91
C VAL A 409 -17.73 4.27 -7.85
N ASP A 410 -18.61 4.28 -8.85
CA ASP A 410 -18.86 3.13 -9.73
C ASP A 410 -17.65 2.77 -10.61
N TYR A 411 -16.67 3.68 -10.75
CA TYR A 411 -15.36 3.40 -11.36
C TYR A 411 -14.56 2.27 -10.65
N LEU A 412 -14.99 1.85 -9.44
CA LEU A 412 -14.44 0.70 -8.71
C LEU A 412 -15.11 -0.65 -9.07
N SER A 413 -16.15 -0.65 -9.90
CA SER A 413 -16.88 -1.86 -10.30
C SER A 413 -16.02 -2.82 -11.15
N SER A 414 -15.14 -2.29 -11.99
CA SER A 414 -14.49 -3.04 -13.07
C SER A 414 -13.02 -3.42 -12.84
N ILE A 415 -12.49 -3.19 -11.63
CA ILE A 415 -11.12 -3.54 -11.26
C ILE A 415 -10.89 -5.06 -11.37
N GLU A 416 -10.00 -5.47 -12.29
CA GLU A 416 -9.57 -6.85 -12.54
C GLU A 416 -8.19 -7.15 -11.90
N VAL A 417 -7.37 -6.13 -11.64
CA VAL A 417 -6.11 -6.27 -10.89
C VAL A 417 -6.01 -5.21 -9.79
N LEU A 418 -5.82 -5.65 -8.54
CA LEU A 418 -5.59 -4.81 -7.38
C LEU A 418 -4.18 -5.06 -6.82
N ILE A 419 -3.37 -4.00 -6.73
CA ILE A 419 -2.09 -4.00 -6.01
C ILE A 419 -2.27 -3.22 -4.70
N ILE A 420 -1.78 -3.77 -3.60
CA ILE A 420 -1.61 -3.08 -2.31
C ILE A 420 -0.13 -3.21 -1.96
N ASP A 421 0.65 -2.13 -2.09
CA ASP A 421 2.08 -2.12 -1.76
C ASP A 421 2.35 -1.28 -0.51
N HIS A 422 3.41 -1.66 0.23
CA HIS A 422 3.69 -1.19 1.58
C HIS A 422 2.50 -1.40 2.54
N ALA A 423 1.90 -2.59 2.49
CA ALA A 423 0.80 -3.00 3.37
C ALA A 423 1.12 -2.86 4.86
N ASP A 424 2.39 -3.02 5.26
CA ASP A 424 2.86 -2.75 6.63
C ASP A 424 2.74 -1.28 7.01
N VAL A 425 3.01 -0.34 6.10
CA VAL A 425 2.84 1.10 6.33
C VAL A 425 1.36 1.49 6.34
N ILE A 426 0.56 0.93 5.43
CA ILE A 426 -0.91 1.13 5.42
C ILE A 426 -1.55 0.63 6.72
N ALA A 427 -1.05 -0.47 7.29
CA ALA A 427 -1.47 -0.97 8.60
C ALA A 427 -1.04 -0.06 9.76
N MET A 428 0.11 0.61 9.67
CA MET A 428 0.53 1.64 10.64
C MET A 428 -0.29 2.94 10.54
N GLN A 429 -0.88 3.24 9.38
CA GLN A 429 -1.81 4.36 9.20
C GLN A 429 -3.20 4.01 9.76
N ASN A 430 -3.97 3.18 9.04
CA ASN A 430 -5.23 2.60 9.49
C ASN A 430 -5.72 1.52 8.50
N TRP A 431 -5.68 0.25 8.90
CA TRP A 431 -6.13 -0.87 8.06
C TRP A 431 -7.66 -0.94 7.86
N ALA A 432 -8.46 -0.32 8.75
CA ALA A 432 -9.91 -0.27 8.59
C ALA A 432 -10.32 0.51 7.34
N PHE A 433 -9.59 1.58 6.99
CA PHE A 433 -9.83 2.35 5.77
C PHE A 433 -9.70 1.47 4.51
N LEU A 434 -8.64 0.65 4.45
CA LEU A 434 -8.44 -0.30 3.36
C LEU A 434 -9.52 -1.39 3.36
N THR A 435 -9.96 -1.85 4.54
CA THR A 435 -11.02 -2.86 4.66
C THR A 435 -12.33 -2.38 4.06
N SER A 436 -12.77 -1.15 4.40
CA SER A 436 -13.97 -0.54 3.81
C SER A 436 -13.83 -0.21 2.31
N VAL A 437 -12.62 0.02 1.81
CA VAL A 437 -12.37 0.11 0.35
C VAL A 437 -12.56 -1.26 -0.31
N LEU A 438 -11.96 -2.32 0.23
CA LEU A 438 -12.07 -3.70 -0.29
C LEU A 438 -13.53 -4.17 -0.37
N GLU A 439 -14.36 -3.82 0.60
CA GLU A 439 -15.79 -4.14 0.66
C GLU A 439 -16.62 -3.47 -0.44
N LYS A 440 -16.15 -2.34 -0.99
CA LYS A 440 -16.85 -1.58 -2.05
C LYS A 440 -16.32 -1.86 -3.47
N LEU A 441 -15.20 -2.58 -3.61
CA LEU A 441 -14.67 -3.00 -4.90
C LEU A 441 -15.59 -4.04 -5.57
N ASN A 442 -15.72 -3.96 -6.90
CA ASN A 442 -16.52 -4.88 -7.71
C ASN A 442 -17.99 -5.03 -7.31
N CYS A 443 -18.57 -4.05 -6.62
CA CYS A 443 -20.03 -3.90 -6.59
C CYS A 443 -20.57 -3.63 -8.00
N ILE A 444 -21.80 -4.10 -8.27
CA ILE A 444 -22.61 -3.64 -9.40
C ILE A 444 -22.78 -2.11 -9.28
N PRO A 445 -22.61 -1.34 -10.37
CA PRO A 445 -22.69 0.12 -10.33
C PRO A 445 -24.11 0.63 -10.11
N SER A 446 -24.23 1.87 -9.64
CA SER A 446 -25.48 2.62 -9.52
C SER A 446 -25.98 3.24 -10.84
N LYS A 447 -25.07 3.50 -11.79
CA LYS A 447 -25.38 4.08 -13.13
C LYS A 447 -24.63 3.31 -14.23
N GLN A 448 -25.05 3.46 -15.49
CA GLN A 448 -24.48 2.75 -16.64
C GLN A 448 -23.16 3.36 -17.19
N HIS A 449 -22.93 4.66 -16.94
CA HIS A 449 -21.71 5.39 -17.35
C HIS A 449 -21.35 5.28 -18.84
N GLY A 450 -22.35 5.15 -19.72
CA GLY A 450 -22.18 5.08 -21.18
C GLY A 450 -21.73 3.72 -21.72
N THR A 451 -21.52 2.71 -20.86
CA THR A 451 -21.08 1.37 -21.28
C THR A 451 -22.18 0.62 -22.04
N ASP A 452 -21.83 0.06 -23.21
CA ASP A 452 -22.70 -0.89 -23.93
C ASP A 452 -22.90 -2.18 -23.13
N ILE A 453 -24.14 -2.42 -22.71
CA ILE A 453 -24.54 -3.58 -21.89
C ILE A 453 -24.34 -4.89 -22.65
N MET A 454 -24.50 -4.90 -23.99
CA MET A 454 -24.40 -6.12 -24.81
C MET A 454 -22.96 -6.65 -24.94
N ARG A 455 -21.97 -5.89 -24.48
CA ARG A 455 -20.55 -6.28 -24.41
C ARG A 455 -20.06 -6.57 -23.00
N ILE A 456 -20.86 -6.31 -21.96
CA ILE A 456 -20.45 -6.57 -20.58
C ILE A 456 -20.40 -8.08 -20.34
N ARG A 457 -19.23 -8.59 -19.93
CA ARG A 457 -19.04 -10.02 -19.59
C ARG A 457 -20.07 -10.46 -18.55
N LYS A 458 -20.74 -11.58 -18.77
CA LYS A 458 -21.83 -12.09 -17.91
C LYS A 458 -21.46 -12.10 -16.41
N TRP A 459 -20.24 -12.52 -16.08
CA TRP A 459 -19.74 -12.53 -14.70
C TRP A 459 -19.63 -11.16 -14.00
N TYR A 460 -19.70 -10.03 -14.73
CA TYR A 460 -19.94 -8.71 -14.13
C TYR A 460 -21.41 -8.53 -13.74
N LEU A 461 -22.34 -8.87 -14.65
CA LEU A 461 -23.78 -8.80 -14.43
C LEU A 461 -24.23 -9.69 -13.26
N ASP A 462 -23.63 -10.89 -13.17
CA ASP A 462 -23.86 -11.85 -12.09
C ASP A 462 -23.27 -11.42 -10.73
N GLY A 463 -22.52 -10.30 -10.66
CA GLY A 463 -21.80 -9.87 -9.45
C GLY A 463 -20.57 -10.73 -9.08
N HIS A 464 -20.16 -11.63 -9.97
CA HIS A 464 -19.06 -12.57 -9.80
C HIS A 464 -17.66 -11.96 -10.02
N ALA A 465 -17.55 -10.71 -10.46
CA ALA A 465 -16.28 -10.02 -10.73
C ALA A 465 -15.23 -10.10 -9.61
N ARG A 466 -15.64 -10.18 -8.33
CA ARG A 466 -14.74 -10.38 -7.19
C ARG A 466 -13.88 -11.66 -7.27
N PHE A 467 -14.36 -12.69 -7.98
CA PHE A 467 -13.66 -13.97 -8.17
C PHE A 467 -12.70 -13.95 -9.36
N TYR A 468 -12.82 -12.98 -10.27
CA TYR A 468 -11.89 -12.75 -11.38
C TYR A 468 -10.83 -11.71 -11.03
N ARG A 469 -11.10 -10.78 -10.10
CA ARG A 469 -10.11 -9.82 -9.60
C ARG A 469 -8.91 -10.54 -8.99
N GLN A 470 -7.71 -10.27 -9.50
CA GLN A 470 -6.47 -10.65 -8.82
C GLN A 470 -6.12 -9.62 -7.75
N THR A 471 -5.80 -10.05 -6.53
CA THR A 471 -5.37 -9.19 -5.44
C THR A 471 -3.93 -9.52 -5.01
N ILE A 472 -3.02 -8.55 -5.13
CA ILE A 472 -1.60 -8.68 -4.80
C ILE A 472 -1.28 -7.78 -3.61
N VAL A 473 -0.95 -8.37 -2.46
CA VAL A 473 -0.63 -7.68 -1.21
C VAL A 473 0.87 -7.83 -0.90
N LEU A 474 1.58 -6.71 -0.79
CA LEU A 474 3.02 -6.64 -0.60
C LEU A 474 3.36 -5.85 0.67
N GLY A 475 4.28 -6.35 1.48
CA GLY A 475 4.72 -5.64 2.69
C GLY A 475 5.97 -6.25 3.34
N GLY A 476 6.55 -5.52 4.29
CA GLY A 476 7.75 -5.93 5.02
C GLY A 476 7.55 -7.09 6.01
N TYR A 477 6.33 -7.31 6.48
CA TYR A 477 5.94 -8.40 7.38
C TYR A 477 4.43 -8.70 7.30
N ALA A 478 3.96 -9.72 8.02
CA ALA A 478 2.54 -10.05 8.15
C ALA A 478 2.03 -9.73 9.56
N ASN A 479 0.83 -9.14 9.66
CA ASN A 479 0.11 -8.96 10.92
C ASN A 479 -1.26 -9.69 10.85
N PRO A 480 -2.09 -9.69 11.91
CA PRO A 480 -3.40 -10.33 11.87
C PRO A 480 -4.33 -9.78 10.78
N ASP A 481 -4.34 -8.47 10.56
CA ASP A 481 -5.31 -7.80 9.67
C ASP A 481 -5.03 -8.04 8.18
N ILE A 482 -3.75 -7.98 7.78
CA ILE A 482 -3.28 -8.35 6.44
C ILE A 482 -3.68 -9.81 6.15
N ASN A 483 -3.48 -10.71 7.12
CA ASN A 483 -3.88 -12.11 6.99
C ASN A 483 -5.41 -12.26 6.96
N ALA A 484 -6.18 -11.48 7.73
CA ALA A 484 -7.63 -11.53 7.73
C ALA A 484 -8.20 -11.07 6.37
N SER A 485 -7.75 -9.93 5.84
CA SER A 485 -8.14 -9.43 4.52
C SER A 485 -7.72 -10.37 3.40
N PHE A 486 -6.51 -10.93 3.43
CA PHE A 486 -6.08 -11.91 2.42
C PHE A 486 -6.88 -13.21 2.46
N ASN A 487 -7.32 -13.66 3.64
CA ASN A 487 -8.14 -14.87 3.73
C ASN A 487 -9.62 -14.61 3.36
N ARG A 488 -10.19 -13.44 3.70
CA ARG A 488 -11.62 -13.12 3.53
C ARG A 488 -11.98 -12.40 2.22
N GLN A 489 -11.22 -11.37 1.82
CA GLN A 489 -11.58 -10.45 0.71
C GLN A 489 -10.89 -10.77 -0.63
N CYS A 490 -9.81 -11.57 -0.59
CA CYS A 490 -9.18 -12.13 -1.77
C CYS A 490 -9.81 -13.50 -2.00
N VAL A 491 -10.45 -13.74 -3.15
CA VAL A 491 -11.22 -14.97 -3.43
C VAL A 491 -11.09 -15.41 -4.89
N ASN A 492 -9.96 -15.12 -5.54
CA ASN A 492 -9.77 -15.41 -6.95
C ASN A 492 -9.96 -16.91 -7.27
N TYR A 493 -10.65 -17.25 -8.36
CA TYR A 493 -10.93 -18.65 -8.68
C TYR A 493 -9.68 -19.47 -9.04
N GLN A 494 -8.66 -18.84 -9.63
CA GLN A 494 -7.33 -19.42 -9.83
C GLN A 494 -6.66 -19.79 -8.49
N GLY A 495 -7.13 -19.20 -7.39
CA GLY A 495 -6.70 -19.45 -6.03
C GLY A 495 -5.59 -18.54 -5.57
N LYS A 496 -4.79 -19.04 -4.62
CA LYS A 496 -3.91 -18.22 -3.77
C LYS A 496 -2.48 -18.72 -3.77
N VAL A 497 -1.55 -17.79 -3.65
CA VAL A 497 -0.12 -18.03 -3.37
C VAL A 497 0.33 -17.08 -2.26
N LYS A 498 1.09 -17.58 -1.29
CA LYS A 498 1.65 -16.74 -0.21
C LYS A 498 3.08 -17.13 0.13
N LEU A 499 3.86 -16.14 0.55
CA LEU A 499 5.20 -16.36 1.08
C LEU A 499 5.11 -16.75 2.56
N ILE A 500 5.78 -17.82 2.95
CA ILE A 500 6.03 -18.19 4.35
C ILE A 500 7.53 -18.06 4.60
N CYS A 501 7.91 -17.34 5.65
CA CYS A 501 9.29 -17.17 6.08
C CYS A 501 9.49 -17.70 7.50
N GLN A 502 10.69 -18.24 7.78
CA GLN A 502 11.14 -18.53 9.13
C GLN A 502 11.98 -17.37 9.65
N TYR A 503 11.77 -16.99 10.91
CA TYR A 503 12.51 -15.90 11.55
C TYR A 503 13.59 -16.46 12.48
N LYS A 504 14.80 -15.90 12.36
CA LYS A 504 15.94 -16.14 13.28
C LYS A 504 15.87 -15.33 14.58
N GLY A 505 14.86 -14.45 14.71
CA GLY A 505 14.70 -13.51 15.81
C GLY A 505 15.61 -12.27 15.69
N VAL A 506 15.55 -11.41 16.71
CA VAL A 506 16.38 -10.21 16.87
C VAL A 506 17.15 -10.17 18.18
N LEU A 507 16.94 -11.13 19.09
CA LEU A 507 17.60 -11.17 20.41
C LEU A 507 19.14 -11.04 20.32
N PRO A 508 19.85 -11.62 19.32
CA PRO A 508 21.30 -11.40 19.16
C PRO A 508 21.74 -9.97 18.80
N LYS A 509 20.80 -9.00 18.76
CA LYS A 509 21.07 -7.55 18.65
C LYS A 509 20.89 -6.81 19.98
N VAL A 510 20.37 -7.49 21.01
CA VAL A 510 20.35 -6.93 22.37
C VAL A 510 21.79 -6.82 22.86
N SER A 511 22.11 -5.67 23.45
CA SER A 511 23.45 -5.33 23.94
C SER A 511 23.41 -5.17 25.46
N GLY A 512 24.45 -5.68 26.13
CA GLY A 512 24.45 -5.85 27.59
C GLY A 512 23.68 -7.09 28.06
N GLN A 513 23.88 -7.47 29.33
CA GLN A 513 23.27 -8.67 29.94
C GLN A 513 21.88 -8.38 30.52
N VAL A 514 20.98 -7.79 29.73
CA VAL A 514 19.61 -7.49 30.19
C VAL A 514 18.81 -8.79 30.34
N ARG A 515 18.32 -9.08 31.55
CA ARG A 515 17.54 -10.27 31.83
C ARG A 515 16.13 -10.15 31.25
N GLN A 516 15.83 -10.91 30.19
CA GLN A 516 14.53 -10.86 29.52
C GLN A 516 13.57 -11.91 30.11
N ILE A 517 12.39 -11.50 30.54
CA ILE A 517 11.39 -12.33 31.21
C ILE A 517 10.07 -12.27 30.44
N TYR A 518 9.84 -13.26 29.58
CA TYR A 518 8.61 -13.39 28.81
C TYR A 518 7.56 -14.11 29.65
N GLN A 519 6.45 -13.43 29.92
CA GLN A 519 5.31 -13.91 30.70
C GLN A 519 4.12 -14.10 29.76
N ARG A 520 3.66 -15.34 29.60
CA ARG A 520 2.45 -15.64 28.85
C ARG A 520 1.23 -15.35 29.72
N PHE A 521 0.24 -14.70 29.13
CA PHE A 521 -1.13 -14.69 29.63
C PHE A 521 -2.02 -15.48 28.67
N ASP A 522 -3.03 -16.13 29.22
CA ASP A 522 -3.99 -16.91 28.44
C ASP A 522 -5.22 -16.04 28.10
N ALA A 523 -5.82 -16.26 26.93
CA ALA A 523 -6.95 -15.49 26.42
C ALA A 523 -7.81 -16.38 25.52
N ASP A 524 -9.13 -16.32 25.69
CA ASP A 524 -10.08 -17.24 25.04
C ASP A 524 -10.30 -16.95 23.55
N SER A 525 -10.16 -15.67 23.15
CA SER A 525 -10.32 -15.25 21.75
C SER A 525 -9.41 -14.08 21.39
N VAL A 526 -9.23 -13.84 20.08
CA VAL A 526 -8.51 -12.68 19.55
C VAL A 526 -9.14 -11.36 19.99
N ALA A 527 -10.48 -11.31 20.14
CA ALA A 527 -11.19 -10.09 20.56
C ALA A 527 -10.96 -9.77 22.04
N GLU A 528 -10.84 -10.79 22.89
CA GLU A 528 -10.60 -10.62 24.33
C GLU A 528 -9.10 -10.54 24.68
N ALA A 529 -8.20 -10.68 23.70
CA ALA A 529 -6.76 -10.70 23.94
C ALA A 529 -6.24 -9.40 24.59
N ASP A 530 -6.81 -8.25 24.22
CA ASP A 530 -6.42 -6.95 24.77
C ASP A 530 -6.97 -6.73 26.19
N ASN A 531 -8.21 -7.18 26.45
CA ASN A 531 -8.83 -7.18 27.78
C ASN A 531 -8.04 -8.09 28.75
N ALA A 532 -7.79 -9.34 28.35
CA ALA A 532 -7.03 -10.31 29.13
C ALA A 532 -5.58 -9.84 29.41
N ARG A 533 -4.95 -9.12 28.47
CA ARG A 533 -3.64 -8.49 28.66
C ARG A 533 -3.67 -7.39 29.72
N LEU A 534 -4.71 -6.54 29.70
CA LEU A 534 -4.91 -5.49 30.69
C LEU A 534 -5.16 -6.08 32.08
N ASP A 535 -6.04 -7.07 32.21
CA ASP A 535 -6.30 -7.77 33.46
C ASP A 535 -5.04 -8.45 34.01
N TYR A 536 -4.28 -9.16 33.17
CA TYR A 536 -3.02 -9.76 33.58
C TYR A 536 -2.02 -8.71 34.06
N PHE A 537 -1.90 -7.59 33.34
CA PHE A 537 -1.02 -6.49 33.75
C PHE A 537 -1.45 -5.92 35.12
N VAL A 538 -2.72 -5.55 35.28
CA VAL A 538 -3.27 -4.96 36.52
C VAL A 538 -3.15 -5.93 37.71
N GLN A 539 -3.39 -7.23 37.50
CA GLN A 539 -3.39 -8.22 38.58
C GLN A 539 -2.02 -8.83 38.90
N LYS A 540 -1.12 -8.98 37.92
CA LYS A 540 0.12 -9.78 38.05
C LYS A 540 1.40 -8.97 37.84
N VAL A 541 1.34 -7.79 37.24
CA VAL A 541 2.53 -6.99 36.87
C VAL A 541 2.54 -5.68 37.66
N PHE A 542 1.49 -4.88 37.55
CA PHE A 542 1.37 -3.55 38.16
C PHE A 542 1.66 -3.50 39.67
N PRO A 543 1.23 -4.46 40.53
CA PRO A 543 1.57 -4.45 41.94
C PRO A 543 3.09 -4.48 42.18
N LYS A 544 3.83 -5.29 41.41
CA LYS A 544 5.29 -5.39 41.50
C LYS A 544 6.03 -4.10 41.10
N ILE A 545 5.38 -3.23 40.32
CA ILE A 545 5.89 -1.90 39.99
C ILE A 545 5.58 -0.94 41.13
N LYS A 546 4.33 -0.95 41.59
CA LYS A 546 3.81 -0.05 42.63
C LYS A 546 4.55 -0.21 43.96
N ASP A 547 4.93 -1.45 44.29
CA ASP A 547 5.58 -1.79 45.56
C ASP A 547 7.13 -1.66 45.48
N SER A 548 7.68 -0.97 44.46
CA SER A 548 9.13 -0.74 44.30
C SER A 548 9.54 0.71 44.60
N ASP A 549 10.11 0.95 45.78
CA ASP A 549 10.54 2.28 46.26
C ASP A 549 11.86 2.79 45.62
N GLU A 550 12.37 2.14 44.57
CA GLU A 550 13.68 2.46 43.98
C GLU A 550 13.61 3.63 42.98
N ILE A 551 13.80 4.86 43.47
CA ILE A 551 13.88 6.10 42.67
C ILE A 551 15.26 6.21 41.96
N GLY A 552 15.72 5.13 41.33
CA GLY A 552 17.12 4.86 40.96
C GLY A 552 17.36 4.55 39.48
N GLY A 553 16.77 5.34 38.57
CA GLY A 553 16.87 5.15 37.13
C GLY A 553 15.91 4.09 36.58
N VAL A 554 15.91 3.87 35.25
CA VAL A 554 15.05 2.86 34.61
C VAL A 554 15.73 1.50 34.69
N ARG A 555 15.43 0.74 35.76
CA ARG A 555 15.95 -0.64 35.98
C ARG A 555 15.09 -1.73 35.34
N ASN A 556 13.80 -1.45 35.15
CA ASN A 556 12.80 -2.41 34.73
C ASN A 556 12.03 -1.88 33.51
N LEU A 557 12.28 -2.45 32.34
CA LEU A 557 11.47 -2.22 31.13
C LEU A 557 10.30 -3.20 31.11
N ILE A 558 9.12 -2.71 30.74
CA ILE A 558 7.92 -3.54 30.56
C ILE A 558 7.37 -3.34 29.15
N ILE A 559 7.55 -4.35 28.32
CA ILE A 559 6.96 -4.44 26.98
C ILE A 559 5.57 -5.05 27.15
N TYR A 560 4.58 -4.16 27.31
CA TYR A 560 3.17 -4.54 27.49
C TYR A 560 2.63 -5.32 26.29
N SER A 561 2.93 -4.88 25.06
CA SER A 561 2.66 -5.64 23.83
C SER A 561 3.90 -5.63 22.93
N LEU A 562 4.10 -6.69 22.16
CA LEU A 562 5.27 -6.88 21.32
C LEU A 562 5.24 -5.91 20.11
N PRO A 563 6.36 -5.23 19.78
CA PRO A 563 6.37 -4.32 18.64
C PRO A 563 6.24 -5.07 17.31
N GLU A 564 5.23 -4.70 16.50
CA GLU A 564 5.02 -5.23 15.14
C GLU A 564 6.32 -5.17 14.30
N ARG A 565 6.99 -4.02 14.31
CA ARG A 565 8.36 -3.84 13.81
C ARG A 565 9.37 -4.37 14.84
N LYS A 566 9.83 -5.61 14.64
CA LYS A 566 10.84 -6.31 15.45
C LYS A 566 12.13 -5.52 15.71
N GLU A 567 12.47 -4.55 14.86
CA GLU A 567 13.66 -3.70 15.02
C GLU A 567 13.59 -2.81 16.28
N PHE A 568 12.38 -2.37 16.68
CA PHE A 568 12.21 -1.57 17.89
C PHE A 568 12.52 -2.34 19.18
N PHE A 569 12.49 -3.69 19.16
CA PHE A 569 12.74 -4.49 20.36
C PHE A 569 14.18 -4.30 20.89
N PRO A 570 15.27 -4.59 20.15
CA PRO A 570 16.62 -4.30 20.61
C PRO A 570 16.89 -2.80 20.73
N GLU A 571 16.28 -1.95 19.89
CA GLU A 571 16.44 -0.49 20.00
C GLU A 571 15.98 0.05 21.37
N VAL A 572 14.85 -0.43 21.90
CA VAL A 572 14.33 -0.02 23.21
C VAL A 572 15.02 -0.75 24.37
N VAL A 573 15.33 -2.06 24.22
CA VAL A 573 16.03 -2.82 25.28
C VAL A 573 17.45 -2.29 25.51
N ASN A 574 18.16 -1.86 24.46
CA ASN A 574 19.52 -1.33 24.60
C ASN A 574 19.55 0.09 25.22
N MET A 575 18.41 0.77 25.38
CA MET A 575 18.33 2.02 26.17
C MET A 575 18.51 1.79 27.68
N LEU A 576 18.57 0.52 28.11
CA LEU A 576 18.88 0.11 29.49
C LEU A 576 20.39 -0.02 29.75
N GLU A 577 21.26 0.21 28.76
CA GLU A 577 22.71 0.19 28.94
C GLU A 577 23.16 1.26 29.97
N GLY A 578 23.74 0.83 31.10
CA GLY A 578 24.46 1.73 32.01
C GLY A 578 24.32 1.49 33.52
N ALA A 579 23.51 0.53 33.98
CA ALA A 579 23.46 0.13 35.39
C ALA A 579 23.20 -1.37 35.57
N ASP A 580 23.50 -1.87 36.77
CA ASP A 580 23.42 -3.30 37.13
C ASP A 580 21.97 -3.79 37.31
N ASP A 581 21.77 -5.11 37.26
CA ASP A 581 20.50 -5.84 37.48
C ASP A 581 19.31 -5.44 36.59
N MET A 582 19.57 -4.97 35.36
CA MET A 582 18.55 -4.63 34.36
C MET A 582 17.62 -5.79 34.00
N THR A 583 16.31 -5.56 34.05
CA THR A 583 15.30 -6.52 33.57
C THR A 583 14.38 -5.96 32.49
N CYS A 584 13.99 -6.83 31.55
CA CYS A 584 12.96 -6.55 30.55
C CYS A 584 11.85 -7.59 30.66
N THR A 585 10.72 -7.20 31.25
CA THR A 585 9.51 -8.05 31.27
C THR A 585 8.70 -7.85 29.99
N VAL A 586 8.25 -8.94 29.38
CA VAL A 586 7.53 -8.94 28.10
C VAL A 586 6.25 -9.76 28.24
N LEU A 587 5.09 -9.16 27.94
CA LEU A 587 3.81 -9.89 27.97
C LEU A 587 3.45 -10.38 26.56
N PHE A 588 2.87 -11.58 26.47
CA PHE A 588 2.39 -12.15 25.21
C PHE A 588 1.30 -13.20 25.42
N SER A 589 0.51 -13.44 24.38
CA SER A 589 -0.50 -14.49 24.31
C SER A 589 -0.22 -15.47 23.17
N GLN A 590 -1.09 -16.48 23.00
CA GLN A 590 -1.11 -17.32 21.80
C GLN A 590 -1.40 -16.54 20.50
N PHE A 591 -2.10 -15.40 20.59
CA PHE A 591 -2.48 -14.60 19.41
C PHE A 591 -1.36 -13.66 18.93
N ASP A 592 -0.41 -13.33 19.81
CA ASP A 592 0.75 -12.48 19.50
C ASP A 592 1.86 -13.23 18.72
N GLN A 593 1.57 -14.45 18.23
CA GLN A 593 2.52 -15.36 17.57
C GLN A 593 3.36 -14.66 16.48
N LEU A 594 2.73 -13.85 15.62
CA LEU A 594 3.38 -13.20 14.49
C LEU A 594 4.43 -12.18 14.92
N GLN A 595 4.19 -11.47 16.02
CA GLN A 595 5.13 -10.51 16.61
C GLN A 595 6.24 -11.28 17.35
N LEU A 596 5.85 -12.30 18.13
CA LEU A 596 6.75 -13.13 18.93
C LEU A 596 7.78 -13.85 18.05
N GLU A 597 7.37 -14.50 16.96
CA GLU A 597 8.32 -15.21 16.08
C GLU A 597 9.34 -14.28 15.43
N ARG A 598 8.94 -13.05 15.10
CA ARG A 598 9.86 -12.05 14.55
C ARG A 598 10.92 -11.60 15.57
N ILE A 599 10.62 -11.70 16.88
CA ILE A 599 11.47 -11.25 17.97
C ILE A 599 12.34 -12.39 18.54
N VAL A 600 11.74 -13.50 19.00
CA VAL A 600 12.47 -14.64 19.60
C VAL A 600 12.89 -15.73 18.60
N GLY A 601 12.42 -15.63 17.36
CA GLY A 601 12.60 -16.63 16.30
C GLY A 601 11.49 -17.69 16.27
N THR A 602 11.14 -18.19 15.08
CA THR A 602 9.97 -19.08 14.86
C THR A 602 10.02 -20.36 15.69
N THR A 603 11.20 -20.97 15.87
CA THR A 603 11.38 -22.17 16.71
C THR A 603 11.13 -21.88 18.20
N SER A 604 11.65 -20.76 18.71
CA SER A 604 11.47 -20.33 20.10
C SER A 604 10.01 -19.96 20.38
N ALA A 605 9.40 -19.18 19.49
CA ALA A 605 8.02 -18.73 19.62
C ALA A 605 7.04 -19.91 19.66
N ARG A 606 7.20 -20.89 18.76
CA ARG A 606 6.40 -22.13 18.79
C ARG A 606 6.51 -22.84 20.13
N ARG A 607 7.73 -23.04 20.65
CA ARG A 607 7.97 -23.66 21.95
C ARG A 607 7.36 -22.88 23.12
N MET A 608 7.37 -21.54 23.05
CA MET A 608 6.81 -20.68 24.10
C MET A 608 5.27 -20.69 24.12
N ILE A 609 4.64 -20.80 22.94
CA ILE A 609 3.19 -20.91 22.81
C ILE A 609 2.71 -22.30 23.25
N THR A 610 3.36 -23.39 22.82
CA THR A 610 2.92 -24.77 23.11
C THR A 610 3.39 -25.32 24.47
N SER A 611 4.03 -24.51 25.31
CA SER A 611 4.59 -24.94 26.60
C SER A 611 3.55 -24.84 27.72
N GLU A 612 3.52 -25.84 28.62
CA GLU A 612 2.74 -25.79 29.86
C GLU A 612 3.22 -24.67 30.81
N LYS A 613 4.52 -24.37 30.80
CA LYS A 613 5.09 -23.25 31.56
C LYS A 613 4.71 -21.93 30.88
N GLY A 614 4.14 -21.00 31.64
CA GLY A 614 3.79 -19.65 31.20
C GLY A 614 4.88 -18.59 31.41
N VAL A 615 6.08 -18.93 31.88
CA VAL A 615 7.17 -17.97 32.08
C VAL A 615 8.48 -18.51 31.50
N PHE A 616 9.18 -17.67 30.74
CA PHE A 616 10.44 -17.98 30.07
C PHE A 616 11.46 -16.89 30.37
N VAL A 617 12.68 -17.29 30.75
CA VAL A 617 13.80 -16.37 30.91
C VAL A 617 14.74 -16.57 29.73
N LEU A 618 15.14 -15.47 29.10
CA LEU A 618 16.12 -15.41 28.03
C LEU A 618 17.21 -14.40 28.41
N CYS A 619 18.42 -14.65 27.91
CA CYS A 619 19.61 -13.82 28.07
C CYS A 619 20.18 -13.57 26.66
#